data_AF-A0A9D4TW91-F1
#
_entry.id   AF-A0A9D4TW91-F1
#
_cell.length_a   1.000
_cell.length_b   1.000
_cell.length_c   1.000
_cell.angle_alpha   90.00
_cell.angle_beta   90.00
_cell.angle_gamma   90.00
#
_symmetry.space_group_name_H-M   'P 1'
#
loop_
_entity.id
_entity.type
_entity.pdbx_description
1 polymer ?
#
loop_
_entity_poly.entity_id
_entity_poly.type
_entity_poly.pdbx_seq_one_letter_code
_entity_poly.pdbx_strand_id
1 'polypeptide(L)'
;MAEVARQSPLPPSAPAQGIENAQPPAPARAPIHQRHTATSRLHALVDPFSKSAAEIKALLRDREQRPVGSQLPQLGAAGVHEYARRRGESMRDLVMRKREIFLAQMGLDTKHSEIAKLEQRTRNWEDALVASEAALEADSQRFEQYLKDNDAKLQEALRRADVEAHARADKAGEAKQLAAAIAAIKGETSKIEEQLQECQRLKAFLDSVTPEDWFEALAATRAQKKAALRAAWQAECDAASARKQDAAAARQRAEHDVQCARTQQQYERAEQAHREAVALLRAVLAEPAPEEPDYAAVDAEGAEQALHFREPAQLLAVFSQLEGSNMFQIQTAQDAEAGLEAARAEHSVTTAALDAQAGELQRQLNELQASVASNRERCAHLQSAALESAPVGSSGESSAPAPGGAPAPSSSTQQQQQQQAQQQPYGLAALAEAVAAAYEAAGFTQDASVTSMQMLQKLEERLEECLAAVGPPTGPTALLAEQVERAREKERRQAARSGKLAEQVAEHEARVARVLSRAAAPRLQRGGKPAMTRSVLHKAEVEGVRERGTDGEEELAAFLSIVDEALDDSA
;
A
#
# COMPACT_ATOMS: atom_id res chain seq x y z
N MET A 1 11.76 -2.09 4.50
CA MET A 1 12.43 -3.33 4.94
C MET A 1 12.43 -4.28 3.75
N ALA A 2 13.46 -4.15 2.92
CA ALA A 2 14.56 -5.13 2.79
C ALA A 2 14.26 -6.14 1.67
N GLU A 3 14.42 -5.65 0.44
CA GLU A 3 14.34 -6.41 -0.81
C GLU A 3 15.74 -6.95 -1.12
N VAL A 4 15.91 -8.28 -1.12
CA VAL A 4 17.20 -8.93 -1.32
C VAL A 4 17.40 -9.25 -2.79
N ALA A 5 18.16 -8.39 -3.46
CA ALA A 5 18.73 -8.63 -4.78
C ALA A 5 19.76 -9.77 -4.72
N ARG A 6 19.53 -10.85 -5.47
CA ARG A 6 20.54 -11.89 -5.74
C ARG A 6 21.16 -11.67 -7.11
N GLN A 7 22.26 -10.91 -7.12
CA GLN A 7 23.32 -11.07 -8.12
C GLN A 7 24.28 -12.16 -7.62
N SER A 8 24.69 -13.06 -8.51
CA SER A 8 25.76 -14.03 -8.24
C SER A 8 26.36 -14.54 -9.55
N PRO A 9 27.63 -14.95 -9.56
CA PRO A 9 28.65 -14.30 -10.38
C PRO A 9 29.30 -15.22 -11.41
N LEU A 10 30.05 -14.60 -12.31
CA LEU A 10 30.99 -15.23 -13.25
C LEU A 10 31.90 -16.25 -12.56
N PRO A 11 32.24 -17.37 -13.23
CA PRO A 11 33.04 -18.43 -12.63
C PRO A 11 34.51 -18.02 -12.42
N PRO A 12 35.15 -18.49 -11.34
CA PRO A 12 36.53 -18.15 -11.02
C PRO A 12 37.53 -18.91 -11.89
N SER A 13 38.54 -18.19 -12.35
CA SER A 13 39.82 -18.72 -12.82
C SER A 13 40.65 -19.22 -11.64
N ALA A 14 41.05 -20.49 -11.64
CA ALA A 14 42.22 -21.03 -10.90
C ALA A 14 42.39 -22.53 -11.22
N PRO A 15 43.54 -23.17 -10.95
CA PRO A 15 44.92 -22.68 -10.95
C PRO A 15 45.86 -23.57 -11.80
N ALA A 16 47.02 -23.05 -12.16
CA ALA A 16 48.16 -23.86 -12.55
C ALA A 16 48.73 -24.57 -11.31
N GLN A 17 48.64 -25.89 -11.23
CA GLN A 17 49.37 -26.72 -10.27
C GLN A 17 49.76 -28.07 -10.90
N GLY A 18 51.06 -28.38 -10.77
CA GLY A 18 51.56 -29.74 -10.55
C GLY A 18 51.47 -30.74 -11.71
N ILE A 19 52.49 -30.75 -12.56
CA ILE A 19 52.88 -31.99 -13.26
C ILE A 19 53.51 -32.88 -12.19
N GLU A 20 52.71 -33.74 -11.58
CA GLU A 20 53.18 -34.84 -10.73
C GLU A 20 53.08 -36.14 -11.52
N ASN A 21 54.18 -36.91 -11.48
CA ASN A 21 54.40 -38.17 -12.19
C ASN A 21 53.22 -39.16 -12.06
N ALA A 22 52.55 -39.45 -13.16
CA ALA A 22 51.76 -40.66 -13.32
C ALA A 22 52.40 -41.53 -14.42
N GLN A 23 52.92 -42.70 -14.01
CA GLN A 23 53.39 -43.74 -14.92
C GLN A 23 52.29 -44.15 -15.91
N PRO A 24 52.62 -44.39 -17.19
CA PRO A 24 51.66 -44.97 -18.12
C PRO A 24 51.33 -46.42 -17.71
N PRO A 25 50.08 -46.89 -17.85
CA PRO A 25 49.76 -48.30 -17.63
C PRO A 25 50.51 -49.16 -18.66
N ALA A 26 51.09 -50.26 -18.19
CA ALA A 26 51.78 -51.23 -19.02
C ALA A 26 50.86 -51.78 -20.12
N PRO A 27 51.34 -52.00 -21.36
CA PRO A 27 50.51 -52.52 -22.43
C PRO A 27 50.06 -53.96 -22.11
N ALA A 28 48.74 -54.18 -22.12
CA ALA A 28 48.16 -55.52 -21.99
C ALA A 28 48.67 -56.43 -23.10
N ARG A 29 49.25 -57.58 -22.74
CA ARG A 29 49.67 -58.62 -23.70
C ARG A 29 48.42 -59.23 -24.35
N ALA A 30 48.33 -59.15 -25.67
CA ALA A 30 47.31 -59.85 -26.44
C ALA A 30 47.31 -61.37 -26.17
N PRO A 31 46.13 -62.03 -26.17
CA PRO A 31 46.01 -63.46 -25.90
C PRO A 31 46.73 -64.30 -26.96
N ILE A 32 47.22 -65.48 -26.56
CA ILE A 32 48.16 -66.31 -27.33
C ILE A 32 47.64 -66.65 -28.75
N HIS A 33 46.33 -66.74 -28.95
CA HIS A 33 45.72 -67.05 -30.25
C HIS A 33 45.74 -65.89 -31.26
N GLN A 34 46.06 -64.66 -30.84
CA GLN A 34 46.17 -63.48 -31.73
C GLN A 34 47.63 -63.11 -32.04
N ARG A 35 48.59 -63.90 -31.53
CA ARG A 35 50.01 -63.74 -31.81
C ARG A 35 50.38 -64.44 -33.11
N HIS A 36 50.06 -63.82 -34.24
CA HIS A 36 50.57 -64.26 -35.55
C HIS A 36 51.92 -63.61 -35.85
N THR A 37 52.91 -64.40 -36.26
CA THR A 37 54.18 -63.90 -36.80
C THR A 37 53.93 -63.16 -38.11
N ALA A 38 54.79 -62.19 -38.46
CA ALA A 38 54.64 -61.36 -39.67
C ALA A 38 54.46 -62.19 -40.96
N THR A 39 55.04 -63.40 -41.01
CA THR A 39 54.87 -64.38 -42.09
C THR A 39 53.46 -64.98 -42.17
N SER A 40 52.80 -65.20 -41.04
CA SER A 40 51.44 -65.77 -41.00
C SER A 40 50.37 -64.76 -41.41
N ARG A 41 50.62 -63.44 -41.23
CA ARG A 41 49.71 -62.38 -41.70
C ARG A 41 49.80 -62.15 -43.21
N LEU A 42 50.99 -62.29 -43.79
CA LEU A 42 51.20 -62.21 -45.24
C LEU A 42 50.56 -63.39 -46.00
N HIS A 43 50.48 -64.57 -45.39
CA HIS A 43 49.84 -65.75 -45.98
C HIS A 43 48.31 -65.68 -46.09
N ALA A 44 47.64 -64.84 -45.28
CA ALA A 44 46.18 -64.72 -45.28
C ALA A 44 45.64 -63.76 -46.35
N LEU A 45 46.51 -62.92 -46.93
CA LEU A 45 46.17 -61.89 -47.93
C LEU A 45 46.42 -62.33 -49.39
N VAL A 46 46.81 -63.59 -49.62
CA VAL A 46 47.15 -64.10 -50.96
C VAL A 46 46.22 -65.25 -51.33
N ASP A 47 45.48 -65.09 -52.43
CA ASP A 47 44.53 -66.07 -52.94
C ASP A 47 45.22 -67.41 -53.30
N PRO A 48 44.79 -68.55 -52.71
CA PRO A 48 45.54 -69.82 -52.76
C PRO A 48 45.58 -70.52 -54.12
N PHE A 49 44.78 -70.07 -55.10
CA PHE A 49 44.66 -70.68 -56.43
C PHE A 49 45.23 -69.83 -57.58
N SER A 50 45.84 -68.67 -57.29
CA SER A 50 46.44 -67.82 -58.33
C SER A 50 47.82 -68.34 -58.75
N LYS A 51 48.12 -68.34 -60.07
CA LYS A 51 49.43 -68.76 -60.62
C LYS A 51 50.59 -67.93 -60.05
N SER A 52 50.33 -66.67 -59.71
CA SER A 52 51.28 -65.77 -59.05
C SER A 52 51.56 -66.16 -57.60
N ALA A 53 50.62 -66.76 -56.86
CA ALA A 53 50.86 -67.22 -55.48
C ALA A 53 51.82 -68.41 -55.41
N ALA A 54 51.81 -69.29 -56.41
CA ALA A 54 52.77 -70.39 -56.54
C ALA A 54 54.17 -69.87 -56.89
N GLU A 55 54.27 -68.87 -57.78
CA GLU A 55 55.52 -68.18 -58.12
C GLU A 55 56.08 -67.38 -56.93
N ILE A 56 55.22 -66.70 -56.16
CA ILE A 56 55.61 -65.97 -54.93
C ILE A 56 56.04 -66.96 -53.84
N LYS A 57 55.38 -68.12 -53.68
CA LYS A 57 55.84 -69.19 -52.77
C LYS A 57 57.16 -69.83 -53.22
N ALA A 58 57.40 -69.97 -54.52
CA ALA A 58 58.67 -70.45 -55.06
C ALA A 58 59.79 -69.43 -54.81
N LEU A 59 59.55 -68.14 -55.06
CA LEU A 59 60.49 -67.05 -54.80
C LEU A 59 60.79 -66.84 -53.31
N LEU A 60 59.83 -67.12 -52.42
CA LEU A 60 60.05 -67.08 -50.97
C LEU A 60 60.77 -68.33 -50.45
N ARG A 61 60.51 -69.53 -51.00
CA ARG A 61 61.31 -70.74 -50.72
C ARG A 61 62.76 -70.62 -51.17
N ASP A 62 62.99 -70.01 -52.34
CA ASP A 62 64.35 -69.73 -52.82
C ASP A 62 65.06 -68.68 -51.94
N ARG A 63 64.30 -67.80 -51.27
CA ARG A 63 64.84 -66.79 -50.36
C ARG A 63 65.22 -67.35 -48.98
N GLU A 64 64.63 -68.47 -48.56
CA GLU A 64 64.99 -69.19 -47.32
C GLU A 64 66.25 -70.06 -47.48
N GLN A 65 66.69 -70.34 -48.71
CA GLN A 65 67.98 -70.96 -49.00
C GLN A 65 69.05 -69.91 -49.36
N ARG A 66 69.21 -68.88 -48.52
CA ARG A 66 70.49 -68.15 -48.56
C ARG A 66 71.54 -68.98 -47.83
N PRO A 67 72.70 -69.29 -48.43
CA PRO A 67 73.82 -69.78 -47.66
C PRO A 67 74.17 -68.71 -46.63
N VAL A 68 73.95 -69.02 -45.35
CA VAL A 68 74.48 -68.25 -44.23
C VAL A 68 75.99 -68.32 -44.35
N GLY A 69 76.60 -67.23 -44.82
CA GLY A 69 78.04 -67.10 -44.97
C GLY A 69 78.56 -67.38 -46.38
N SER A 70 78.29 -66.49 -47.34
CA SER A 70 79.31 -66.18 -48.36
C SER A 70 80.23 -65.10 -47.80
N GLN A 71 80.89 -65.37 -46.66
CA GLN A 71 82.19 -64.75 -46.46
C GLN A 71 83.04 -65.26 -47.61
N LEU A 72 83.54 -64.36 -48.46
CA LEU A 72 84.68 -64.69 -49.32
C LEU A 72 85.67 -65.43 -48.42
N PRO A 73 86.11 -66.65 -48.76
CA PRO A 73 87.02 -67.37 -47.90
C PRO A 73 88.19 -66.43 -47.65
N GLN A 74 88.47 -66.14 -46.38
CA GLN A 74 89.69 -65.45 -46.01
C GLN A 74 90.83 -66.43 -46.30
N LEU A 75 91.17 -66.54 -47.58
CA LEU A 75 92.35 -67.22 -48.06
C LEU A 75 93.51 -66.36 -47.56
N GLY A 76 94.17 -66.82 -46.49
CA GLY A 76 95.50 -66.32 -46.15
C GLY A 76 96.42 -66.42 -47.37
N ALA A 77 97.52 -65.68 -47.37
CA ALA A 77 98.40 -65.52 -48.54
C ALA A 77 98.77 -66.83 -49.26
N ALA A 78 98.79 -67.98 -48.56
CA ALA A 78 99.00 -69.31 -49.14
C ALA A 78 97.83 -69.85 -50.00
N GLY A 79 96.57 -69.59 -49.64
CA GLY A 79 95.39 -70.11 -50.35
C GLY A 79 95.07 -69.36 -51.65
N VAL A 80 95.56 -68.12 -51.80
CA VAL A 80 95.40 -67.31 -53.03
C VAL A 80 96.19 -67.91 -54.19
N HIS A 81 97.38 -68.45 -53.92
CA HIS A 81 98.21 -69.12 -54.92
C HIS A 81 97.65 -70.48 -55.36
N GLU A 82 96.98 -71.19 -54.46
CA GLU A 82 96.39 -72.51 -54.72
C GLU A 82 95.09 -72.43 -55.53
N TYR A 83 94.28 -71.38 -55.29
CA TYR A 83 93.08 -71.09 -56.06
C TYR A 83 93.41 -70.58 -57.49
N ALA A 84 94.48 -69.79 -57.63
CA ALA A 84 94.95 -69.27 -58.93
C ALA A 84 95.45 -70.39 -59.86
N ARG A 85 96.18 -71.39 -59.33
CA ARG A 85 96.66 -72.54 -60.13
C ARG A 85 95.53 -73.44 -60.65
N ARG A 86 94.45 -73.63 -59.89
CA ARG A 86 93.33 -74.50 -60.31
C ARG A 86 92.49 -73.91 -61.45
N ARG A 87 92.50 -72.58 -61.65
CA ARG A 87 91.72 -71.89 -62.69
C ARG A 87 92.52 -71.30 -63.85
N GLY A 88 93.84 -71.24 -63.75
CA GLY A 88 94.69 -70.70 -64.83
C GLY A 88 94.58 -69.18 -65.03
N GLU A 89 94.07 -68.43 -64.04
CA GLU A 89 93.90 -66.97 -64.11
C GLU A 89 95.18 -66.25 -63.66
N SER A 90 95.60 -65.20 -64.38
CA SER A 90 96.75 -64.38 -63.99
C SER A 90 96.45 -63.61 -62.71
N MET A 91 97.46 -63.34 -61.88
CA MET A 91 97.30 -62.58 -60.63
C MET A 91 96.61 -61.22 -60.86
N ARG A 92 96.79 -60.62 -62.04
CA ARG A 92 96.13 -59.38 -62.45
C ARG A 92 94.62 -59.56 -62.64
N ASP A 93 94.16 -60.68 -63.19
CA ASP A 93 92.75 -60.95 -63.47
C ASP A 93 91.99 -61.22 -62.17
N LEU A 94 92.61 -61.92 -61.21
CA LEU A 94 92.07 -62.10 -59.87
C LEU A 94 91.90 -60.77 -59.13
N VAL A 95 92.86 -59.85 -59.29
CA VAL A 95 92.76 -58.51 -58.70
C VAL A 95 91.66 -57.69 -59.38
N MET A 96 91.52 -57.77 -60.71
CA MET A 96 90.45 -57.09 -61.45
C MET A 96 89.07 -57.62 -61.06
N ARG A 97 88.88 -58.95 -61.02
CA ARG A 97 87.63 -59.57 -60.58
C ARG A 97 87.28 -59.26 -59.13
N LYS A 98 88.28 -59.24 -58.23
CA LYS A 98 88.07 -58.81 -56.84
C LYS A 98 87.64 -57.34 -56.75
N ARG A 99 88.20 -56.46 -57.59
CA ARG A 99 87.77 -55.05 -57.68
C ARG A 99 86.35 -54.93 -58.23
N GLU A 100 86.01 -55.67 -59.28
CA GLU A 100 84.64 -55.69 -59.84
C GLU A 100 83.62 -56.19 -58.82
N ILE A 101 83.93 -57.27 -58.10
CA ILE A 101 83.10 -57.80 -57.01
C ILE A 101 82.97 -56.76 -55.89
N PHE A 102 84.07 -56.10 -55.50
CA PHE A 102 84.04 -55.07 -54.45
C PHE A 102 83.24 -53.84 -54.86
N LEU A 103 83.34 -53.39 -56.11
CA LEU A 103 82.54 -52.27 -56.63
C LEU A 103 81.06 -52.62 -56.70
N ALA A 104 80.72 -53.83 -57.16
CA ALA A 104 79.35 -54.32 -57.14
C ALA A 104 78.81 -54.43 -55.71
N GLN A 105 79.62 -54.94 -54.78
CA GLN A 105 79.29 -55.03 -53.35
C GLN A 105 79.07 -53.64 -52.74
N MET A 106 79.98 -52.70 -52.96
CA MET A 106 79.84 -51.31 -52.50
C MET A 106 78.60 -50.64 -53.10
N GLY A 107 78.28 -50.90 -54.37
CA GLY A 107 77.07 -50.43 -55.03
C GLY A 107 75.79 -51.04 -54.44
N LEU A 108 75.80 -52.33 -54.10
CA LEU A 108 74.70 -53.01 -53.41
C LEU A 108 74.54 -52.51 -51.98
N ASP A 109 75.63 -52.33 -51.23
CA ASP A 109 75.60 -51.81 -49.86
C ASP A 109 75.10 -50.37 -49.82
N THR A 110 75.50 -49.53 -50.79
CA THR A 110 74.95 -48.18 -50.95
C THR A 110 73.45 -48.23 -51.21
N LYS A 111 72.98 -49.09 -52.13
CA LYS A 111 71.55 -49.27 -52.42
C LYS A 111 70.78 -49.83 -51.23
N HIS A 112 71.31 -50.83 -50.52
CA HIS A 112 70.69 -51.37 -49.31
C HIS A 112 70.59 -50.32 -48.21
N SER A 113 71.64 -49.49 -48.03
CA SER A 113 71.61 -48.40 -47.06
C SER A 113 70.58 -47.33 -47.44
N GLU A 114 70.41 -47.03 -48.73
CA GLU A 114 69.43 -46.06 -49.20
C GLU A 114 68.00 -46.61 -49.12
N ILE A 115 67.80 -47.88 -49.48
CA ILE A 115 66.52 -48.59 -49.29
C ILE A 115 66.14 -48.60 -47.81
N ALA A 116 67.08 -48.91 -46.90
CA ALA A 116 66.81 -48.91 -45.47
C ALA A 116 66.42 -47.50 -44.94
N LYS A 117 67.06 -46.43 -45.44
CA LYS A 117 66.66 -45.05 -45.10
C LYS A 117 65.27 -44.71 -45.63
N LEU A 118 64.94 -45.12 -46.86
CA LEU A 118 63.63 -44.90 -47.44
C LEU A 118 62.56 -45.68 -46.68
N GLU A 119 62.81 -46.95 -46.37
CA GLU A 119 61.92 -47.77 -45.53
C GLU A 119 61.72 -47.14 -44.14
N GLN A 120 62.77 -46.62 -43.52
CA GLN A 120 62.66 -45.94 -42.23
C GLN A 120 61.82 -44.65 -42.33
N ARG A 121 62.00 -43.86 -43.39
CA ARG A 121 61.15 -42.69 -43.64
C ARG A 121 59.70 -43.15 -43.83
N THR A 122 59.45 -44.15 -44.68
CA THR A 122 58.10 -44.68 -44.92
C THR A 122 57.45 -45.14 -43.62
N ARG A 123 58.15 -45.90 -42.77
CA ARG A 123 57.64 -46.31 -41.45
C ARG A 123 57.32 -45.13 -40.55
N ASN A 124 58.20 -44.13 -40.48
CA ASN A 124 57.93 -42.94 -39.68
C ASN A 124 56.71 -42.16 -40.21
N TRP A 125 56.51 -42.09 -41.53
CA TRP A 125 55.32 -41.48 -42.14
C TRP A 125 54.06 -42.31 -41.88
N GLU A 126 54.13 -43.63 -41.97
CA GLU A 126 53.04 -44.55 -41.64
C GLU A 126 52.66 -44.42 -40.16
N ASP A 127 53.63 -44.45 -39.25
CA ASP A 127 53.41 -44.28 -37.81
C ASP A 127 52.81 -42.90 -37.49
N ALA A 128 53.29 -41.84 -38.16
CA ALA A 128 52.74 -40.49 -38.02
C ALA A 128 51.31 -40.40 -38.57
N LEU A 129 51.02 -41.06 -39.69
CA LEU A 129 49.68 -41.12 -40.28
C LEU A 129 48.72 -41.85 -39.33
N VAL A 130 49.08 -43.04 -38.87
CA VAL A 130 48.29 -43.82 -37.91
C VAL A 130 48.07 -43.05 -36.61
N ALA A 131 49.07 -42.33 -36.11
CA ALA A 131 48.92 -41.49 -34.92
C ALA A 131 47.93 -40.32 -35.17
N SER A 132 47.97 -39.71 -36.36
CA SER A 132 47.03 -38.64 -36.72
C SER A 132 45.60 -39.16 -36.93
N GLU A 133 45.45 -40.33 -37.55
CA GLU A 133 44.16 -41.01 -37.72
C GLU A 133 43.56 -41.36 -36.35
N ALA A 134 44.35 -41.96 -35.45
CA ALA A 134 43.93 -42.27 -34.10
C ALA A 134 43.55 -41.01 -33.29
N ALA A 135 44.27 -39.89 -33.49
CA ALA A 135 43.93 -38.62 -32.85
C ALA A 135 42.58 -38.07 -33.36
N LEU A 136 42.34 -38.13 -34.68
CA LEU A 136 41.07 -37.71 -35.28
C LEU A 136 39.91 -38.60 -34.83
N GLU A 137 40.11 -39.91 -34.73
CA GLU A 137 39.11 -40.85 -34.19
C GLU A 137 38.80 -40.54 -32.73
N ALA A 138 39.82 -40.29 -31.91
CA ALA A 138 39.63 -39.92 -30.51
C ALA A 138 38.86 -38.59 -30.38
N ASP A 139 39.15 -37.61 -31.22
CA ASP A 139 38.42 -36.34 -31.24
C ASP A 139 36.97 -36.52 -31.74
N SER A 140 36.73 -37.35 -32.77
CA SER A 140 35.38 -37.71 -33.22
C SER A 140 34.56 -38.34 -32.09
N GLN A 141 35.15 -39.27 -31.33
CA GLN A 141 34.51 -39.89 -30.18
C GLN A 141 34.19 -38.87 -29.08
N ARG A 142 35.10 -37.92 -28.81
CA ARG A 142 34.87 -36.83 -27.85
C ARG A 142 33.74 -35.92 -28.30
N PHE A 143 33.63 -35.61 -29.59
CA PHE A 143 32.51 -34.83 -30.13
C PHE A 143 31.18 -35.55 -30.00
N GLU A 144 31.12 -36.85 -30.31
CA GLU A 144 29.90 -37.63 -30.10
C GLU A 144 29.49 -37.70 -28.63
N GLN A 145 30.46 -37.86 -27.73
CA GLN A 145 30.20 -37.82 -26.28
C GLN A 145 29.70 -36.46 -25.85
N TYR A 146 30.31 -35.37 -26.34
CA TYR A 146 29.85 -34.02 -26.06
C TYR A 146 28.41 -33.79 -26.54
N LEU A 147 28.04 -34.27 -27.72
CA LEU A 147 26.65 -34.17 -28.21
C LEU A 147 25.69 -34.98 -27.34
N LYS A 148 26.04 -36.21 -26.98
CA LYS A 148 25.22 -37.05 -26.08
C LYS A 148 25.03 -36.39 -24.72
N ASP A 149 26.09 -35.84 -24.14
CA ASP A 149 26.03 -35.13 -22.86
C ASP A 149 25.24 -33.83 -22.96
N ASN A 150 25.34 -33.12 -24.09
CA ASN A 150 24.56 -31.91 -24.34
C ASN A 150 23.07 -32.22 -24.49
N ASP A 151 22.72 -33.23 -25.27
CA ASP A 151 21.35 -33.70 -25.44
C ASP A 151 20.76 -34.21 -24.11
N ALA A 152 21.55 -34.94 -23.32
CA ALA A 152 21.16 -35.38 -21.99
C ALA A 152 20.89 -34.18 -21.06
N LYS A 153 21.79 -33.20 -21.03
CA LYS A 153 21.60 -31.96 -20.26
C LYS A 153 20.39 -31.15 -20.72
N LEU A 154 20.15 -31.09 -22.03
CA LEU A 154 18.97 -30.43 -22.60
C LEU A 154 17.69 -31.15 -22.16
N GLN A 155 17.64 -32.47 -22.25
CA GLN A 155 16.50 -33.26 -21.80
C GLN A 155 16.26 -33.14 -20.29
N GLU A 156 17.33 -33.11 -19.48
CA GLU A 156 17.22 -32.86 -18.05
C GLU A 156 16.68 -31.46 -17.75
N ALA A 157 17.15 -30.43 -18.47
CA ALA A 157 16.65 -29.07 -18.33
C ALA A 157 15.17 -28.96 -18.69
N LEU A 158 14.74 -29.62 -19.77
CA LEU A 158 13.33 -29.69 -20.16
C LEU A 158 12.48 -30.41 -19.11
N ARG A 159 12.91 -31.59 -18.63
CA ARG A 159 12.19 -32.31 -17.57
C ARG A 159 12.08 -31.48 -16.28
N ARG A 160 13.13 -30.77 -15.89
CA ARG A 160 13.09 -29.87 -14.72
C ARG A 160 12.10 -28.72 -14.94
N ALA A 161 12.11 -28.11 -16.13
CA ALA A 161 11.16 -27.07 -16.48
C ALA A 161 9.70 -27.57 -16.48
N ASP A 162 9.45 -28.76 -17.00
CA ASP A 162 8.11 -29.38 -17.01
C ASP A 162 7.64 -29.70 -15.58
N VAL A 163 8.50 -30.27 -14.74
CA VAL A 163 8.18 -30.54 -13.33
C VAL A 163 7.88 -29.24 -12.57
N GLU A 164 8.68 -28.19 -12.78
CA GLU A 164 8.45 -26.88 -12.17
C GLU A 164 7.15 -26.23 -12.69
N ALA A 165 6.83 -26.39 -13.98
CA ALA A 165 5.59 -25.90 -14.58
C ALA A 165 4.37 -26.63 -14.02
N HIS A 166 4.43 -27.96 -13.87
CA HIS A 166 3.39 -28.75 -13.22
C HIS A 166 3.21 -28.35 -11.76
N ALA A 167 4.29 -28.25 -10.98
CA ALA A 167 4.23 -27.81 -9.58
C ALA A 167 3.65 -26.38 -9.45
N ARG A 168 3.92 -25.49 -10.40
CA ARG A 168 3.29 -24.16 -10.45
C ARG A 168 1.80 -24.24 -10.76
N ALA A 169 1.39 -25.12 -11.67
CA ALA A 169 -0.01 -25.32 -12.03
C ALA A 169 -0.82 -25.89 -10.84
N ASP A 170 -0.26 -26.86 -10.12
CA ASP A 170 -0.89 -27.45 -8.93
C ASP A 170 -1.11 -26.41 -7.83
N LYS A 171 -0.06 -25.62 -7.50
CA LYS A 171 -0.17 -24.50 -6.56
C LYS A 171 -1.17 -23.44 -7.00
N ALA A 172 -1.26 -23.16 -8.30
CA ALA A 172 -2.26 -22.25 -8.82
C ALA A 172 -3.69 -22.82 -8.71
N GLY A 173 -3.84 -24.14 -8.82
CA GLY A 173 -5.09 -24.86 -8.55
C GLY A 173 -5.50 -24.75 -7.08
N GLU A 174 -4.57 -25.03 -6.16
CA GLU A 174 -4.79 -24.87 -4.70
C GLU A 174 -5.14 -23.43 -4.34
N ALA A 175 -4.43 -22.44 -4.88
CA ALA A 175 -4.72 -21.04 -4.65
C ALA A 175 -6.15 -20.65 -5.12
N LYS A 176 -6.60 -21.20 -6.28
CA LYS A 176 -7.97 -21.01 -6.75
C LYS A 176 -9.00 -21.68 -5.85
N GLN A 177 -8.71 -22.88 -5.35
CA GLN A 177 -9.60 -23.58 -4.40
C GLN A 177 -9.72 -22.81 -3.09
N LEU A 178 -8.61 -22.33 -2.53
CA LEU A 178 -8.61 -21.49 -1.33
C LEU A 178 -9.35 -20.16 -1.57
N ALA A 179 -9.15 -19.52 -2.72
CA ALA A 179 -9.87 -18.30 -3.07
C ALA A 179 -11.39 -18.54 -3.16
N ALA A 180 -11.82 -19.67 -3.73
CA ALA A 180 -13.22 -20.06 -3.78
C ALA A 180 -13.79 -20.34 -2.38
N ALA A 181 -13.04 -21.02 -1.51
CA ALA A 181 -13.44 -21.26 -0.12
C ALA A 181 -13.57 -19.95 0.67
N ILE A 182 -12.64 -19.01 0.49
CA ILE A 182 -12.72 -17.69 1.10
C ILE A 182 -13.97 -16.94 0.60
N ALA A 183 -14.28 -17.00 -0.69
CA ALA A 183 -15.48 -16.37 -1.24
C ALA A 183 -16.77 -16.99 -0.67
N ALA A 184 -16.81 -18.33 -0.51
CA ALA A 184 -17.94 -19.02 0.10
C ALA A 184 -18.15 -18.60 1.55
N ILE A 185 -17.10 -18.63 2.38
CA ILE A 185 -17.16 -18.22 3.79
C ILE A 185 -17.56 -16.75 3.92
N LYS A 186 -17.06 -15.87 3.04
CA LYS A 186 -17.48 -14.45 3.01
C LYS A 186 -18.96 -14.31 2.67
N GLY A 187 -19.47 -15.10 1.73
CA GLY A 187 -20.90 -15.15 1.42
C GLY A 187 -21.74 -15.62 2.61
N GLU A 188 -21.30 -16.67 3.30
CA GLU A 188 -21.96 -17.16 4.52
C GLU A 188 -21.91 -16.13 5.64
N THR A 189 -20.79 -15.43 5.80
CA THR A 189 -20.62 -14.35 6.79
C THR A 189 -21.59 -13.21 6.51
N SER A 190 -21.67 -12.75 5.26
CA SER A 190 -22.64 -11.71 4.84
C SER A 190 -24.08 -12.14 5.13
N LYS A 191 -24.42 -13.40 4.82
CA LYS A 191 -25.76 -13.94 5.11
C LYS A 191 -26.05 -13.97 6.60
N ILE A 192 -25.10 -14.40 7.43
CA ILE A 192 -25.25 -14.43 8.89
C ILE A 192 -25.32 -13.01 9.44
N GLU A 193 -24.55 -12.06 8.89
CA GLU A 193 -24.61 -10.65 9.26
C GLU A 193 -25.96 -10.02 8.93
N GLU A 194 -26.53 -10.31 7.76
CA GLU A 194 -27.89 -9.88 7.39
C GLU A 194 -28.94 -10.46 8.34
N GLN A 195 -28.85 -11.76 8.65
CA GLN A 195 -29.72 -12.40 9.64
C GLN A 195 -29.55 -11.80 11.04
N LEU A 196 -28.32 -11.47 11.44
CA LEU A 196 -28.04 -10.82 12.71
C LEU A 196 -28.64 -9.42 12.76
N GLN A 197 -28.50 -8.64 11.69
CA GLN A 197 -29.13 -7.31 11.58
C GLN A 197 -30.65 -7.41 11.65
N GLU A 198 -31.26 -8.42 11.01
CA GLU A 198 -32.70 -8.67 11.13
C GLU A 198 -33.09 -9.03 12.57
N CYS A 199 -32.37 -9.95 13.22
CA CYS A 199 -32.58 -10.27 14.63
C CYS A 199 -32.37 -9.05 15.55
N GLN A 200 -31.42 -8.17 15.27
CA GLN A 200 -31.20 -6.93 16.02
C GLN A 200 -32.35 -5.94 15.84
N ARG A 201 -32.87 -5.77 14.62
CA ARG A 201 -34.05 -4.94 14.36
C ARG A 201 -35.27 -5.49 15.07
N LEU A 202 -35.49 -6.80 15.00
CA LEU A 202 -36.56 -7.48 15.72
C LEU A 202 -36.40 -7.34 17.23
N LYS A 203 -35.17 -7.46 17.77
CA LYS A 203 -34.89 -7.22 19.18
C LYS A 203 -35.21 -5.78 19.58
N ALA A 204 -34.75 -4.78 18.82
CA ALA A 204 -35.04 -3.38 19.11
C ALA A 204 -36.55 -3.10 19.09
N PHE A 205 -37.28 -3.72 18.16
CA PHE A 205 -38.74 -3.66 18.14
C PHE A 205 -39.37 -4.35 19.36
N LEU A 206 -38.92 -5.54 19.73
CA LEU A 206 -39.40 -6.22 20.94
C LEU A 206 -39.10 -5.40 22.19
N ASP A 207 -37.94 -4.74 22.26
CA ASP A 207 -37.58 -3.87 23.37
C ASP A 207 -38.50 -2.63 23.43
N SER A 208 -38.96 -2.09 22.30
CA SER A 208 -39.89 -0.94 22.29
C SER A 208 -41.34 -1.32 22.64
N VAL A 209 -41.73 -2.57 22.44
CA VAL A 209 -43.07 -3.08 22.79
C VAL A 209 -43.09 -3.70 24.20
N THR A 210 -41.92 -4.03 24.75
CA THR A 210 -41.80 -4.57 26.11
C THR A 210 -42.02 -3.46 27.13
N PRO A 211 -42.88 -3.64 28.14
CA PRO A 211 -43.09 -2.65 29.19
C PRO A 211 -41.80 -2.29 29.95
N GLU A 212 -41.61 -1.01 30.26
CA GLU A 212 -40.43 -0.51 31.00
C GLU A 212 -40.28 -1.15 32.39
N ASP A 213 -41.40 -1.43 33.07
CA ASP A 213 -41.45 -2.12 34.36
C ASP A 213 -40.70 -3.47 34.36
N TRP A 214 -40.71 -4.17 33.23
CA TRP A 214 -40.00 -5.43 33.08
C TRP A 214 -38.47 -5.21 33.03
N PHE A 215 -38.02 -4.17 32.33
CA PHE A 215 -36.60 -3.79 32.31
C PHE A 215 -36.13 -3.32 33.67
N GLU A 216 -36.95 -2.59 34.41
CA GLU A 216 -36.66 -2.16 35.78
C GLU A 216 -36.52 -3.36 36.73
N ALA A 217 -37.43 -4.34 36.65
CA ALA A 217 -37.34 -5.57 37.45
C ALA A 217 -36.08 -6.39 37.13
N LEU A 218 -35.70 -6.45 35.85
CA LEU A 218 -34.47 -7.11 35.40
C LEU A 218 -33.22 -6.37 35.91
N ALA A 219 -33.21 -5.04 35.80
CA ALA A 219 -32.14 -4.18 36.31
C ALA A 219 -32.01 -4.30 37.84
N ALA A 220 -33.12 -4.35 38.57
CA ALA A 220 -33.15 -4.56 40.01
C ALA A 220 -32.56 -5.93 40.38
N THR A 221 -32.91 -6.99 39.66
CA THR A 221 -32.35 -8.34 39.87
C THR A 221 -30.84 -8.36 39.62
N ARG A 222 -30.36 -7.70 38.56
CA ARG A 222 -28.92 -7.56 38.28
C ARG A 222 -28.20 -6.74 39.35
N ALA A 223 -28.80 -5.62 39.78
CA ALA A 223 -28.27 -4.78 40.84
C ALA A 223 -28.18 -5.53 42.18
N GLN A 224 -29.18 -6.37 42.50
CA GLN A 224 -29.16 -7.25 43.67
C GLN A 224 -28.03 -8.27 43.59
N LYS A 225 -27.83 -8.95 42.45
CA LYS A 225 -26.70 -9.87 42.26
C LYS A 225 -25.34 -9.18 42.43
N LYS A 226 -25.17 -8.00 41.82
CA LYS A 226 -23.95 -7.18 41.97
C LYS A 226 -23.76 -6.69 43.40
N ALA A 227 -24.83 -6.30 44.09
CA ALA A 227 -24.79 -5.88 45.48
C ALA A 227 -24.42 -7.05 46.41
N ALA A 228 -24.93 -8.25 46.16
CA ALA A 228 -24.57 -9.45 46.90
C ALA A 228 -23.09 -9.82 46.72
N LEU A 229 -22.57 -9.77 45.48
CA LEU A 229 -21.15 -9.99 45.22
C LEU A 229 -20.26 -8.92 45.88
N ARG A 230 -20.65 -7.64 45.81
CA ARG A 230 -19.96 -6.55 46.52
C ARG A 230 -19.96 -6.77 48.02
N ALA A 231 -21.10 -7.13 48.60
CA ALA A 231 -21.22 -7.36 50.04
C ALA A 231 -20.38 -8.57 50.48
N ALA A 232 -20.34 -9.65 49.69
CA ALA A 232 -19.50 -10.81 49.97
C ALA A 232 -18.01 -10.44 49.92
N TRP A 233 -17.57 -9.73 48.89
CA TRP A 233 -16.18 -9.27 48.78
C TRP A 233 -15.80 -8.27 49.89
N GLN A 234 -16.69 -7.36 50.25
CA GLN A 234 -16.48 -6.44 51.37
C GLN A 234 -16.37 -7.22 52.69
N ALA A 235 -17.21 -8.22 52.93
CA ALA A 235 -17.11 -9.07 54.11
C ALA A 235 -15.80 -9.86 54.15
N GLU A 236 -15.29 -10.33 53.00
CA GLU A 236 -13.99 -10.99 52.90
C GLU A 236 -12.83 -10.03 53.18
N CYS A 237 -12.88 -8.80 52.64
CA CYS A 237 -11.94 -7.73 52.94
C CYS A 237 -11.93 -7.39 54.43
N ASP A 238 -13.12 -7.20 55.02
CA ASP A 238 -13.29 -6.86 56.42
C ASP A 238 -12.77 -7.99 57.32
N ALA A 239 -13.07 -9.25 56.99
CA ALA A 239 -12.54 -10.41 57.70
C ALA A 239 -11.01 -10.52 57.61
N ALA A 240 -10.43 -10.27 56.43
CA ALA A 240 -8.98 -10.23 56.25
C ALA A 240 -8.34 -9.08 57.06
N SER A 241 -8.99 -7.91 57.10
CA SER A 241 -8.54 -6.78 57.91
C SER A 241 -8.61 -7.07 59.41
N ALA A 242 -9.68 -7.72 59.87
CA ALA A 242 -9.87 -8.14 61.25
C ALA A 242 -8.79 -9.16 61.67
N ARG A 243 -8.50 -10.16 60.82
CA ARG A 243 -7.40 -11.12 61.07
C ARG A 243 -6.04 -10.40 61.21
N LYS A 244 -5.77 -9.40 60.37
CA LYS A 244 -4.54 -8.58 60.45
C LYS A 244 -4.49 -7.80 61.77
N GLN A 245 -5.60 -7.21 62.19
CA GLN A 245 -5.71 -6.47 63.46
C GLN A 245 -5.58 -7.40 64.67
N ASP A 246 -6.23 -8.56 64.66
CA ASP A 246 -6.17 -9.57 65.73
C ASP A 246 -4.76 -10.12 65.88
N ALA A 247 -4.07 -10.43 64.78
CA ALA A 247 -2.68 -10.86 64.81
C ALA A 247 -1.74 -9.76 65.34
N ALA A 248 -1.99 -8.50 65.01
CA ALA A 248 -1.22 -7.36 65.52
C ALA A 248 -1.46 -7.15 67.03
N ALA A 249 -2.71 -7.26 67.48
CA ALA A 249 -3.08 -7.21 68.88
C ALA A 249 -2.50 -8.39 69.67
N ALA A 250 -2.49 -9.60 69.10
CA ALA A 250 -1.87 -10.78 69.71
C ALA A 250 -0.36 -10.59 69.90
N ARG A 251 0.33 -10.01 68.90
CA ARG A 251 1.74 -9.63 69.04
C ARG A 251 1.94 -8.61 70.17
N GLN A 252 1.13 -7.56 70.24
CA GLN A 252 1.24 -6.54 71.30
C GLN A 252 1.00 -7.13 72.70
N ARG A 253 0.04 -8.05 72.85
CA ARG A 253 -0.21 -8.77 74.10
C ARG A 253 0.99 -9.63 74.49
N ALA A 254 1.53 -10.41 73.54
CA ALA A 254 2.72 -11.23 73.79
C ALA A 254 3.96 -10.37 74.12
N GLU A 255 4.12 -9.18 73.50
CA GLU A 255 5.17 -8.22 73.84
C GLU A 255 5.03 -7.72 75.28
N HIS A 256 3.82 -7.41 75.71
CA HIS A 256 3.54 -7.00 77.08
C HIS A 256 3.80 -8.13 78.09
N ASP A 257 3.43 -9.36 77.76
CA ASP A 257 3.67 -10.54 78.60
C ASP A 257 5.17 -10.80 78.81
N VAL A 258 5.99 -10.60 77.77
CA VAL A 258 7.47 -10.67 77.88
C VAL A 258 7.99 -9.59 78.85
N GLN A 259 7.45 -8.37 78.80
CA GLN A 259 7.86 -7.26 79.68
C GLN A 259 7.44 -7.48 81.14
N CYS A 260 6.31 -8.13 81.38
CA CYS A 260 5.75 -8.37 82.72
C CYS A 260 6.27 -9.67 83.40
N ALA A 261 7.09 -10.47 82.71
CA ALA A 261 7.62 -11.73 83.23
C ALA A 261 8.57 -11.51 84.43
N ARG A 262 8.31 -12.22 85.55
CA ARG A 262 9.09 -12.07 86.80
C ARG A 262 10.05 -13.22 87.08
N THR A 263 9.88 -14.37 86.42
CA THR A 263 10.76 -15.54 86.55
C THR A 263 11.33 -15.96 85.21
N GLN A 264 12.49 -16.65 85.22
CA GLN A 264 13.14 -17.12 84.00
C GLN A 264 12.23 -18.04 83.17
N GLN A 265 11.52 -18.97 83.82
CA GLN A 265 10.58 -19.87 83.13
C GLN A 265 9.38 -19.12 82.53
N GLN A 266 8.93 -18.02 83.16
CA GLN A 266 7.87 -17.17 82.60
C GLN A 266 8.36 -16.40 81.37
N TYR A 267 9.59 -15.88 81.42
CA TYR A 267 10.21 -15.17 80.31
C TYR A 267 10.38 -16.07 79.08
N GLU A 268 10.92 -17.29 79.26
CA GLU A 268 11.13 -18.24 78.15
C GLU A 268 9.81 -18.64 77.46
N ARG A 269 8.71 -18.81 78.23
CA ARG A 269 7.38 -19.09 77.67
C ARG A 269 6.77 -17.89 76.94
N ALA A 270 6.90 -16.69 77.51
CA ALA A 270 6.41 -15.46 76.89
C ALA A 270 7.19 -15.12 75.61
N GLU A 271 8.50 -15.38 75.59
CA GLU A 271 9.35 -15.19 74.41
C GLU A 271 8.98 -16.15 73.27
N GLN A 272 8.68 -17.41 73.59
CA GLN A 272 8.15 -18.37 72.60
C GLN A 272 6.81 -17.90 72.03
N ALA A 273 5.88 -17.50 72.89
CA ALA A 273 4.58 -16.96 72.48
C ALA A 273 4.71 -15.68 71.65
N HIS A 274 5.68 -14.80 71.96
CA HIS A 274 5.98 -13.61 71.17
C HIS A 274 6.50 -13.96 69.78
N ARG A 275 7.46 -14.89 69.68
CA ARG A 275 7.98 -15.37 68.40
C ARG A 275 6.88 -16.00 67.55
N GLU A 276 6.00 -16.79 68.16
CA GLU A 276 4.83 -17.37 67.51
C GLU A 276 3.85 -16.27 67.03
N ALA A 277 3.53 -15.29 67.87
CA ALA A 277 2.66 -14.17 67.49
C ALA A 277 3.27 -13.30 66.37
N VAL A 278 4.58 -13.07 66.37
CA VAL A 278 5.30 -12.37 65.29
C VAL A 278 5.28 -13.19 64.00
N ALA A 279 5.47 -14.51 64.07
CA ALA A 279 5.40 -15.38 62.90
C ALA A 279 3.97 -15.41 62.31
N LEU A 280 2.94 -15.47 63.16
CA LEU A 280 1.54 -15.41 62.75
C LEU A 280 1.20 -14.05 62.11
N LEU A 281 1.61 -12.93 62.72
CA LEU A 281 1.41 -11.60 62.12
C LEU A 281 2.08 -11.49 60.75
N ARG A 282 3.31 -12.01 60.61
CA ARG A 282 4.01 -12.01 59.32
C ARG A 282 3.28 -12.86 58.28
N ALA A 283 2.73 -14.02 58.67
CA ALA A 283 1.96 -14.88 57.78
C ALA A 283 0.67 -14.20 57.30
N VAL A 284 -0.10 -13.59 58.21
CA VAL A 284 -1.37 -12.91 57.89
C VAL A 284 -1.15 -11.63 57.08
N LEU A 285 -0.05 -10.91 57.29
CA LEU A 285 0.31 -9.74 56.45
C LEU A 285 0.77 -10.13 55.04
N ALA A 286 1.33 -11.34 54.88
CA ALA A 286 1.75 -11.86 53.59
C ALA A 286 0.58 -12.42 52.75
N GLU A 287 -0.60 -12.63 53.34
CA GLU A 287 -1.78 -13.03 52.58
C GLU A 287 -2.19 -11.93 51.58
N PRO A 288 -2.33 -12.27 50.29
CA PRO A 288 -2.77 -11.33 49.27
C PRO A 288 -4.18 -10.80 49.58
N ALA A 289 -4.46 -9.57 49.13
CA ALA A 289 -5.80 -9.01 49.28
C ALA A 289 -6.81 -9.81 48.43
N PRO A 290 -8.06 -9.95 48.88
CA PRO A 290 -9.10 -10.63 48.09
C PRO A 290 -9.32 -9.88 46.77
N GLU A 291 -9.33 -10.63 45.68
CA GLU A 291 -9.52 -10.10 44.32
C GLU A 291 -10.96 -9.57 44.15
N GLU A 292 -11.09 -8.43 43.46
CA GLU A 292 -12.39 -7.81 43.21
C GLU A 292 -13.22 -8.66 42.23
N PRO A 293 -14.52 -8.93 42.51
CA PRO A 293 -15.38 -9.67 41.61
C PRO A 293 -15.55 -8.99 40.24
N ASP A 294 -15.56 -9.79 39.17
CA ASP A 294 -15.86 -9.29 37.83
C ASP A 294 -17.36 -9.01 37.66
N TYR A 295 -17.75 -7.75 37.86
CA TYR A 295 -19.14 -7.30 37.70
C TYR A 295 -19.60 -7.30 36.24
N ALA A 296 -18.70 -7.32 35.25
CA ALA A 296 -19.05 -7.30 33.83
C ALA A 296 -19.62 -8.65 33.37
N ALA A 297 -19.15 -9.76 33.95
CA ALA A 297 -19.71 -11.09 33.71
C ALA A 297 -21.21 -11.16 34.08
N VAL A 298 -21.61 -10.48 35.16
CA VAL A 298 -23.02 -10.42 35.62
C VAL A 298 -23.91 -9.66 34.62
N ASP A 299 -23.37 -8.67 33.92
CA ASP A 299 -24.10 -7.95 32.87
C ASP A 299 -24.25 -8.77 31.60
N ALA A 300 -23.23 -9.55 31.24
CA ALA A 300 -23.24 -10.44 30.08
C ALA A 300 -24.25 -11.58 30.25
N GLU A 301 -24.23 -12.29 31.38
CA GLU A 301 -25.24 -13.29 31.74
C GLU A 301 -26.64 -12.68 31.89
N GLY A 302 -26.68 -11.39 32.25
CA GLY A 302 -27.88 -10.57 32.28
C GLY A 302 -28.52 -10.43 30.91
N ALA A 303 -27.72 -10.16 29.89
CA ALA A 303 -28.18 -9.95 28.52
C ALA A 303 -28.71 -11.22 27.86
N GLU A 304 -28.32 -12.39 28.37
CA GLU A 304 -28.82 -13.72 27.95
C GLU A 304 -30.14 -14.11 28.64
N GLN A 305 -30.67 -13.30 29.56
CA GLN A 305 -31.91 -13.63 30.26
C GLN A 305 -33.14 -13.58 29.35
N ALA A 306 -34.07 -14.49 29.67
CA ALA A 306 -35.28 -14.79 28.91
C ALA A 306 -36.08 -13.53 28.54
N LEU A 307 -36.45 -13.43 27.26
CA LEU A 307 -37.30 -12.37 26.72
C LEU A 307 -38.64 -12.30 27.47
N HIS A 308 -39.23 -11.10 27.53
CA HIS A 308 -40.57 -10.88 28.07
C HIS A 308 -41.62 -11.71 27.31
N PHE A 309 -41.57 -11.66 25.97
CA PHE A 309 -42.47 -12.42 25.10
C PHE A 309 -41.94 -13.84 24.89
N ARG A 310 -42.68 -14.84 25.37
CA ARG A 310 -42.32 -16.26 25.23
C ARG A 310 -43.13 -16.98 24.16
N GLU A 311 -44.32 -16.48 23.87
CA GLU A 311 -45.23 -17.03 22.88
C GLU A 311 -45.60 -15.97 21.84
N PRO A 312 -45.64 -16.29 20.53
CA PRO A 312 -46.01 -15.33 19.49
C PRO A 312 -47.40 -14.70 19.68
N ALA A 313 -48.32 -15.45 20.31
CA ALA A 313 -49.68 -14.98 20.59
C ALA A 313 -49.71 -13.75 21.51
N GLN A 314 -48.72 -13.59 22.39
CA GLN A 314 -48.64 -12.46 23.32
C GLN A 314 -48.42 -11.14 22.58
N LEU A 315 -47.57 -11.15 21.54
CA LEU A 315 -47.33 -9.97 20.71
C LEU A 315 -48.57 -9.59 19.89
N LEU A 316 -49.26 -10.60 19.34
CA LEU A 316 -50.53 -10.39 18.63
C LEU A 316 -51.62 -9.79 19.54
N ALA A 317 -51.66 -10.20 20.82
CA ALA A 317 -52.56 -9.61 21.79
C ALA A 317 -52.26 -8.12 22.05
N VAL A 318 -50.98 -7.75 22.18
CA VAL A 318 -50.57 -6.35 22.31
C VAL A 318 -50.95 -5.54 21.07
N PHE A 319 -50.74 -6.09 19.87
CA PHE A 319 -51.18 -5.45 18.62
C PHE A 319 -52.69 -5.25 18.58
N SER A 320 -53.49 -6.26 18.91
CA SER A 320 -54.95 -6.14 18.95
C SER A 320 -55.41 -5.09 19.98
N GLN A 321 -54.74 -5.00 21.12
CA GLN A 321 -55.01 -3.96 22.12
C GLN A 321 -54.65 -2.56 21.60
N LEU A 322 -53.50 -2.41 20.93
CA LEU A 322 -53.08 -1.15 20.32
C LEU A 322 -54.02 -0.74 19.17
N GLU A 323 -54.47 -1.68 18.34
CA GLU A 323 -55.47 -1.45 17.31
C GLU A 323 -56.79 -0.96 17.92
N GLY A 324 -57.26 -1.59 18.98
CA GLY A 324 -58.44 -1.16 19.72
C GLY A 324 -58.29 0.24 20.32
N SER A 325 -57.12 0.53 20.92
CA SER A 325 -56.79 1.86 21.47
C SER A 325 -56.73 2.92 20.37
N ASN A 326 -56.09 2.64 19.24
CA ASN A 326 -55.99 3.56 18.11
C ASN A 326 -57.36 3.83 17.50
N MET A 327 -58.20 2.81 17.36
CA MET A 327 -59.58 2.98 16.88
C MET A 327 -60.39 3.87 17.84
N PHE A 328 -60.25 3.64 19.15
CA PHE A 328 -60.90 4.47 20.17
C PHE A 328 -60.42 5.93 20.12
N GLN A 329 -59.12 6.17 19.95
CA GLN A 329 -58.56 7.51 19.83
C GLN A 329 -59.04 8.22 18.56
N ILE A 330 -59.11 7.51 17.43
CA ILE A 330 -59.66 8.04 16.18
C ILE A 330 -61.12 8.42 16.38
N GLN A 331 -61.93 7.56 16.99
CA GLN A 331 -63.33 7.85 17.28
C GLN A 331 -63.46 9.08 18.18
N THR A 332 -62.66 9.15 19.26
CA THR A 332 -62.67 10.28 20.19
C THR A 332 -62.27 11.58 19.49
N ALA A 333 -61.29 11.54 18.58
CA ALA A 333 -60.88 12.69 17.79
C ALA A 333 -62.00 13.15 16.84
N GLN A 334 -62.66 12.21 16.16
CA GLN A 334 -63.80 12.52 15.28
C GLN A 334 -64.99 13.10 16.06
N ASP A 335 -65.30 12.55 17.23
CA ASP A 335 -66.37 13.07 18.10
C ASP A 335 -66.04 14.48 18.61
N ALA A 336 -64.76 14.74 18.94
CA ALA A 336 -64.29 16.06 19.32
C ALA A 336 -64.33 17.05 18.14
N GLU A 337 -63.94 16.63 16.93
CA GLU A 337 -64.05 17.43 15.70
C GLU A 337 -65.51 17.78 15.40
N ALA A 338 -66.42 16.82 15.46
CA ALA A 338 -67.86 17.05 15.28
C ALA A 338 -68.42 18.01 16.34
N GLY A 339 -67.99 17.88 17.60
CA GLY A 339 -68.36 18.80 18.67
C GLY A 339 -67.85 20.23 18.42
N LEU A 340 -66.61 20.37 17.91
CA LEU A 340 -66.04 21.66 17.53
C LEU A 340 -66.76 22.29 16.33
N GLU A 341 -67.14 21.50 15.33
CA GLU A 341 -67.92 21.96 14.19
C GLU A 341 -69.31 22.46 14.61
N ALA A 342 -69.99 21.73 15.51
CA ALA A 342 -71.26 22.15 16.08
C ALA A 342 -71.12 23.48 16.86
N ALA A 343 -70.10 23.59 17.73
CA ALA A 343 -69.84 24.82 18.47
C ALA A 343 -69.49 26.00 17.56
N ARG A 344 -68.75 25.77 16.47
CA ARG A 344 -68.47 26.79 15.44
C ARG A 344 -69.73 27.23 14.72
N ALA A 345 -70.61 26.29 14.37
CA ALA A 345 -71.89 26.61 13.73
C ALA A 345 -72.75 27.46 14.67
N GLU A 346 -72.90 27.08 15.94
CA GLU A 346 -73.62 27.87 16.95
C GLU A 346 -72.98 29.27 17.14
N HIS A 347 -71.66 29.35 17.19
CA HIS A 347 -70.97 30.64 17.27
C HIS A 347 -71.21 31.50 16.03
N SER A 348 -71.23 30.91 14.82
CA SER A 348 -71.54 31.65 13.60
C SER A 348 -72.98 32.19 13.57
N VAL A 349 -73.93 31.41 14.09
CA VAL A 349 -75.34 31.81 14.16
C VAL A 349 -75.53 32.91 15.19
N THR A 350 -74.91 32.77 16.37
CA THR A 350 -74.99 33.78 17.44
C THR A 350 -74.31 35.09 17.05
N THR A 351 -73.13 35.04 16.41
CA THR A 351 -72.45 36.24 15.88
C THR A 351 -73.30 36.93 14.81
N ALA A 352 -73.85 36.20 13.84
CA ALA A 352 -74.76 36.78 12.84
C ALA A 352 -76.01 37.43 13.47
N ALA A 353 -76.57 36.83 14.53
CA ALA A 353 -77.70 37.41 15.25
C ALA A 353 -77.33 38.68 16.01
N LEU A 354 -76.15 38.70 16.67
CA LEU A 354 -75.64 39.89 17.36
C LEU A 354 -75.30 41.02 16.38
N ASP A 355 -74.71 40.71 15.22
CA ASP A 355 -74.42 41.69 14.18
C ASP A 355 -75.70 42.31 13.60
N ALA A 356 -76.76 41.49 13.40
CA ALA A 356 -78.06 41.99 12.99
C ALA A 356 -78.68 42.94 14.04
N GLN A 357 -78.57 42.60 15.33
CA GLN A 357 -79.03 43.47 16.42
C GLN A 357 -78.21 44.76 16.51
N ALA A 358 -76.89 44.68 16.36
CA ALA A 358 -76.00 45.84 16.34
C ALA A 358 -76.32 46.77 15.16
N GLY A 359 -76.58 46.20 13.97
CA GLY A 359 -77.01 46.95 12.79
C GLY A 359 -78.35 47.66 12.99
N GLU A 360 -79.33 47.00 13.61
CA GLU A 360 -80.62 47.64 13.93
C GLU A 360 -80.47 48.76 14.96
N LEU A 361 -79.68 48.56 16.02
CA LEU A 361 -79.39 49.61 17.00
C LEU A 361 -78.66 50.80 16.36
N GLN A 362 -77.72 50.56 15.45
CA GLN A 362 -77.08 51.62 14.67
C GLN A 362 -78.08 52.37 13.80
N ARG A 363 -79.02 51.67 13.15
CA ARG A 363 -80.09 52.28 12.35
C ARG A 363 -80.97 53.19 13.21
N GLN A 364 -81.38 52.72 14.38
CA GLN A 364 -82.15 53.50 15.36
C GLN A 364 -81.37 54.71 15.86
N LEU A 365 -80.08 54.56 16.14
CA LEU A 365 -79.22 55.66 16.58
C LEU A 365 -79.09 56.72 15.49
N ASN A 366 -78.88 56.33 14.23
CA ASN A 366 -78.82 57.24 13.09
C ASN A 366 -80.15 57.98 12.88
N GLU A 367 -81.29 57.28 13.03
CA GLU A 367 -82.62 57.89 12.93
C GLU A 367 -82.88 58.89 14.06
N LEU A 368 -82.51 58.55 15.30
CA LEU A 368 -82.58 59.46 16.45
C LEU A 368 -81.66 60.66 16.26
N GLN A 369 -80.43 60.46 15.76
CA GLN A 369 -79.51 61.55 15.44
C GLN A 369 -80.07 62.48 14.36
N ALA A 370 -80.66 61.93 13.29
CA ALA A 370 -81.31 62.72 12.24
C ALA A 370 -82.51 63.51 12.78
N SER A 371 -83.32 62.91 13.65
CA SER A 371 -84.43 63.58 14.34
C SER A 371 -83.95 64.70 15.25
N VAL A 372 -82.88 64.47 16.03
CA VAL A 372 -82.25 65.49 16.87
C VAL A 372 -81.66 66.62 16.02
N ALA A 373 -81.00 66.30 14.90
CA ALA A 373 -80.48 67.30 13.96
C ALA A 373 -81.62 68.17 13.39
N SER A 374 -82.69 67.55 12.89
CA SER A 374 -83.88 68.27 12.40
C SER A 374 -84.54 69.12 13.48
N ASN A 375 -84.65 68.63 14.72
CA ASN A 375 -85.17 69.41 15.84
C ASN A 375 -84.24 70.57 16.22
N ARG A 376 -82.92 70.39 16.16
CA ARG A 376 -81.94 71.47 16.38
C ARG A 376 -82.04 72.53 15.28
N GLU A 377 -82.19 72.14 14.01
CA GLU A 377 -82.43 73.05 12.90
C GLU A 377 -83.72 73.85 13.11
N ARG A 378 -84.83 73.19 13.49
CA ARG A 378 -86.09 73.87 13.85
C ARG A 378 -85.91 74.85 15.01
N CYS A 379 -85.21 74.45 16.07
CA CYS A 379 -84.93 75.32 17.21
C CYS A 379 -84.05 76.52 16.79
N ALA A 380 -83.04 76.30 15.96
CA ALA A 380 -82.18 77.36 15.42
C ALA A 380 -82.98 78.33 14.54
N HIS A 381 -83.89 77.84 13.68
CA HIS A 381 -84.81 78.67 12.91
C HIS A 381 -85.75 79.49 13.80
N LEU A 382 -86.27 78.91 14.88
CA LEU A 382 -87.10 79.64 15.85
C LEU A 382 -86.29 80.67 16.64
N GLN A 383 -85.04 80.36 16.99
CA GLN A 383 -84.13 81.30 17.65
C GLN A 383 -83.74 82.46 16.73
N SER A 384 -83.46 82.20 15.45
CA SER A 384 -83.20 83.27 14.47
C SER A 384 -84.44 84.12 14.24
N ALA A 385 -85.63 83.52 14.16
CA ALA A 385 -86.90 84.26 14.07
C ALA A 385 -87.20 85.08 15.35
N ALA A 386 -86.81 84.59 16.53
CA ALA A 386 -86.89 85.33 17.79
C ALA A 386 -85.88 86.49 17.86
N LEU A 387 -84.68 86.31 17.29
CA LEU A 387 -83.67 87.36 17.13
C LEU A 387 -84.09 88.45 16.13
N GLU A 388 -84.83 88.09 15.07
CA GLU A 388 -85.37 89.04 14.08
C GLU A 388 -86.61 89.80 14.60
N SER A 389 -87.31 89.30 15.62
CA SER A 389 -88.55 89.90 16.16
C SER A 389 -88.37 90.70 17.46
N ALA A 390 -87.14 90.93 17.92
CA ALA A 390 -86.85 91.73 19.11
C ALA A 390 -86.15 93.06 18.76
N PRO A 391 -86.65 94.24 19.19
CA PRO A 391 -85.92 95.50 19.04
C PRO A 391 -84.87 95.71 20.13
N VAL A 392 -83.75 96.28 19.67
CA VAL A 392 -82.42 96.53 20.25
C VAL A 392 -82.39 97.26 21.60
N GLY A 393 -81.43 96.87 22.47
CA GLY A 393 -81.05 97.60 23.69
C GLY A 393 -79.70 97.19 24.34
N SER A 394 -78.59 97.55 23.68
CA SER A 394 -77.25 98.00 24.17
C SER A 394 -76.58 97.52 25.50
N SER A 395 -75.28 97.19 25.34
CA SER A 395 -74.04 97.59 26.10
C SER A 395 -73.30 96.67 27.12
N GLY A 396 -72.03 96.38 26.77
CA GLY A 396 -70.80 96.24 27.60
C GLY A 396 -70.50 94.89 28.27
N GLU A 397 -69.30 94.31 28.35
CA GLU A 397 -67.93 94.65 27.92
C GLU A 397 -66.96 93.46 28.22
N SER A 398 -66.00 93.18 27.31
CA SER A 398 -64.67 92.53 27.49
C SER A 398 -64.56 91.08 28.08
N SER A 399 -63.69 90.16 27.64
CA SER A 399 -62.29 90.28 27.19
C SER A 399 -61.82 89.02 26.40
N ALA A 400 -60.87 89.24 25.50
CA ALA A 400 -60.08 88.24 24.74
C ALA A 400 -58.90 87.70 25.62
N PRO A 401 -58.05 86.71 25.21
CA PRO A 401 -57.35 86.67 23.93
C PRO A 401 -57.19 85.29 23.23
N ALA A 402 -56.71 85.39 21.99
CA ALA A 402 -56.31 84.38 21.01
C ALA A 402 -54.93 83.72 21.37
N PRO A 403 -54.16 83.03 20.48
CA PRO A 403 -54.38 82.66 19.06
C PRO A 403 -53.83 81.27 18.59
N GLY A 404 -54.04 80.98 17.30
CA GLY A 404 -53.17 80.12 16.46
C GLY A 404 -53.83 78.81 16.04
N GLY A 405 -53.85 78.36 14.78
CA GLY A 405 -53.27 78.79 13.51
C GLY A 405 -53.67 77.75 12.46
N ALA A 406 -53.78 78.16 11.19
CA ALA A 406 -54.16 77.36 10.01
C ALA A 406 -53.11 76.27 9.65
N PRO A 407 -53.11 75.58 8.47
CA PRO A 407 -54.10 75.35 7.40
C PRO A 407 -54.21 73.85 7.00
N ALA A 408 -54.78 73.55 5.82
CA ALA A 408 -55.07 72.24 5.22
C ALA A 408 -53.84 71.45 4.68
N PRO A 409 -53.94 70.65 3.59
CA PRO A 409 -54.31 69.22 3.45
C PRO A 409 -53.13 68.34 2.97
N SER A 410 -53.19 66.99 3.06
CA SER A 410 -52.34 66.13 2.20
C SER A 410 -52.68 64.63 2.25
N SER A 411 -53.10 64.13 1.10
CA SER A 411 -52.86 62.79 0.56
C SER A 411 -51.36 62.47 0.41
N SER A 412 -51.08 61.19 0.13
CA SER A 412 -49.83 60.63 -0.43
C SER A 412 -48.65 60.38 0.52
N THR A 413 -48.61 59.17 1.08
CA THR A 413 -47.36 58.49 1.45
C THR A 413 -46.98 57.55 0.30
N GLN A 414 -46.41 58.12 -0.76
CA GLN A 414 -45.65 57.42 -1.80
C GLN A 414 -44.67 58.44 -2.34
N GLN A 415 -43.41 58.30 -1.93
CA GLN A 415 -42.16 58.91 -2.46
C GLN A 415 -41.21 59.28 -1.31
N GLN A 416 -40.64 58.26 -0.68
CA GLN A 416 -39.30 58.31 -0.10
C GLN A 416 -38.52 57.13 -0.67
N GLN A 417 -38.19 57.23 -1.96
CA GLN A 417 -37.16 56.44 -2.62
C GLN A 417 -36.63 57.28 -3.77
N GLN A 418 -35.59 58.06 -3.48
CA GLN A 418 -34.55 58.51 -4.41
C GLN A 418 -33.75 59.61 -3.71
N GLN A 419 -32.70 59.22 -2.98
CA GLN A 419 -31.45 59.97 -2.77
C GLN A 419 -30.55 59.21 -1.78
N GLN A 420 -30.10 58.02 -2.16
CA GLN A 420 -28.89 57.37 -1.62
C GLN A 420 -28.27 56.54 -2.74
N ALA A 421 -27.60 57.20 -3.68
CA ALA A 421 -26.82 56.56 -4.74
C ALA A 421 -25.61 57.42 -5.06
N GLN A 422 -24.72 57.59 -4.09
CA GLN A 422 -23.38 58.14 -4.29
C GLN A 422 -22.55 57.76 -3.07
N GLN A 423 -22.03 56.52 -3.10
CA GLN A 423 -20.81 56.02 -2.44
C GLN A 423 -20.90 54.49 -2.32
N GLN A 424 -20.50 53.76 -3.37
CA GLN A 424 -19.96 52.41 -3.22
C GLN A 424 -18.76 52.22 -4.17
N PRO A 425 -17.55 51.92 -3.66
CA PRO A 425 -16.32 51.82 -4.45
C PRO A 425 -16.09 50.38 -4.96
N TYR A 426 -17.12 49.74 -5.50
CA TYR A 426 -16.99 48.48 -6.24
C TYR A 426 -17.79 48.58 -7.53
N GLY A 427 -17.11 48.42 -8.67
CA GLY A 427 -17.71 48.60 -9.98
C GLY A 427 -18.85 47.61 -10.20
N LEU A 428 -20.07 48.12 -10.44
CA LEU A 428 -21.24 47.31 -10.79
C LEU A 428 -20.98 46.35 -11.96
N ALA A 429 -20.03 46.70 -12.84
CA ALA A 429 -19.56 45.85 -13.93
C ALA A 429 -18.80 44.60 -13.45
N ALA A 430 -17.88 44.73 -12.49
CA ALA A 430 -17.15 43.59 -11.93
C ALA A 430 -18.09 42.65 -11.15
N LEU A 431 -19.11 43.23 -10.50
CA LEU A 431 -20.14 42.46 -9.82
C LEU A 431 -21.02 41.69 -10.82
N ALA A 432 -21.40 42.34 -11.94
CA ALA A 432 -22.16 41.68 -13.00
C ALA A 432 -21.37 40.52 -13.63
N GLU A 433 -20.06 40.68 -13.85
CA GLU A 433 -19.18 39.63 -14.37
C GLU A 433 -19.02 38.46 -13.38
N ALA A 434 -18.86 38.75 -12.09
CA ALA A 434 -18.81 37.71 -11.05
C ALA A 434 -20.13 36.94 -10.93
N VAL A 435 -21.28 37.62 -11.02
CA VAL A 435 -22.61 36.98 -11.03
C VAL A 435 -22.77 36.11 -12.28
N ALA A 436 -22.29 36.58 -13.43
CA ALA A 436 -22.34 35.85 -14.70
C ALA A 436 -21.47 34.57 -14.65
N ALA A 437 -20.26 34.66 -14.08
CA ALA A 437 -19.37 33.52 -13.88
C ALA A 437 -19.94 32.49 -12.89
N ALA A 438 -20.56 32.95 -11.79
CA ALA A 438 -21.23 32.06 -10.83
C ALA A 438 -22.45 31.36 -11.44
N TYR A 439 -23.20 32.05 -12.30
CA TYR A 439 -24.36 31.51 -13.01
C TYR A 439 -23.95 30.40 -14.00
N GLU A 440 -22.85 30.56 -14.73
CA GLU A 440 -22.30 29.51 -15.59
C GLU A 440 -21.73 28.33 -14.78
N ALA A 441 -21.01 28.61 -13.69
CA ALA A 441 -20.46 27.58 -12.81
C ALA A 441 -21.56 26.72 -12.16
N ALA A 442 -22.74 27.31 -11.90
CA ALA A 442 -23.93 26.61 -11.44
C ALA A 442 -24.64 25.79 -12.55
N GLY A 443 -24.16 25.86 -13.80
CA GLY A 443 -24.65 25.07 -14.93
C GLY A 443 -25.76 25.74 -15.74
N PHE A 444 -26.04 27.02 -15.50
CA PHE A 444 -27.03 27.77 -16.27
C PHE A 444 -26.41 28.43 -17.51
N THR A 445 -27.17 28.50 -18.61
CA THR A 445 -26.74 29.18 -19.84
C THR A 445 -26.99 30.68 -19.74
N GLN A 446 -25.97 31.50 -19.99
CA GLN A 446 -26.13 32.96 -20.07
C GLN A 446 -26.94 33.35 -21.31
N ASP A 447 -28.20 33.74 -21.11
CA ASP A 447 -29.02 34.37 -22.14
C ASP A 447 -29.00 35.89 -21.96
N ALA A 448 -28.83 36.65 -23.04
CA ALA A 448 -28.77 38.12 -23.00
C ALA A 448 -30.04 38.81 -22.46
N SER A 449 -31.13 38.05 -22.31
CA SER A 449 -32.40 38.51 -21.74
C SER A 449 -32.46 38.43 -20.21
N VAL A 450 -31.52 37.70 -19.57
CA VAL A 450 -31.55 37.47 -18.13
C VAL A 450 -30.78 38.58 -17.43
N THR A 451 -31.50 39.37 -16.64
CA THR A 451 -30.92 40.46 -15.85
C THR A 451 -30.12 39.89 -14.68
N SER A 452 -29.08 40.58 -14.19
CA SER A 452 -28.28 40.14 -13.03
C SER A 452 -29.12 39.80 -11.80
N MET A 453 -30.23 40.50 -11.59
CA MET A 453 -31.19 40.21 -10.51
C MET A 453 -31.88 38.85 -10.71
N GLN A 454 -32.25 38.52 -11.94
CA GLN A 454 -32.85 37.22 -12.29
C GLN A 454 -31.82 36.08 -12.21
N MET A 455 -30.56 36.34 -12.56
CA MET A 455 -29.46 35.38 -12.35
C MET A 455 -29.28 35.08 -10.86
N LEU A 456 -29.28 36.11 -10.01
CA LEU A 456 -29.20 35.96 -8.55
C LEU A 456 -30.39 35.20 -7.98
N GLN A 457 -31.61 35.50 -8.43
CA GLN A 457 -32.82 34.80 -7.97
C GLN A 457 -32.79 33.30 -8.32
N LYS A 458 -32.32 32.93 -9.51
CA LYS A 458 -32.13 31.52 -9.88
C LYS A 458 -30.99 30.84 -9.14
N LEU A 459 -29.91 31.58 -8.86
CA LEU A 459 -28.82 31.08 -8.02
C LEU A 459 -29.29 30.86 -6.58
N GLU A 460 -30.12 31.75 -6.05
CA GLU A 460 -30.75 31.63 -4.74
C GLU A 460 -31.67 30.41 -4.69
N GLU A 461 -32.58 30.26 -5.65
CA GLU A 461 -33.46 29.08 -5.77
C GLU A 461 -32.65 27.77 -5.83
N ARG A 462 -31.55 27.75 -6.60
CA ARG A 462 -30.69 26.57 -6.68
C ARG A 462 -29.92 26.31 -5.39
N LEU A 463 -29.50 27.35 -4.69
CA LEU A 463 -28.87 27.23 -3.37
C LEU A 463 -29.86 26.70 -2.33
N GLU A 464 -31.11 27.17 -2.35
CA GLU A 464 -32.18 26.67 -1.49
C GLU A 464 -32.49 25.20 -1.76
N GLU A 465 -32.56 24.78 -3.03
CA GLU A 465 -32.69 23.36 -3.41
C GLU A 465 -31.52 22.52 -2.91
N CYS A 466 -30.28 23.01 -3.06
CA CYS A 466 -29.09 22.31 -2.57
C CYS A 466 -29.06 22.22 -1.05
N LEU A 467 -29.45 23.29 -0.34
CA LEU A 467 -29.54 23.31 1.12
C LEU A 467 -30.66 22.39 1.62
N ALA A 468 -31.81 22.35 0.94
CA ALA A 468 -32.90 21.43 1.23
C ALA A 468 -32.47 19.96 1.01
N ALA A 469 -31.68 19.68 -0.04
CA ALA A 469 -31.14 18.35 -0.31
C ALA A 469 -30.06 17.92 0.71
N VAL A 470 -29.26 18.87 1.21
CA VAL A 470 -28.28 18.64 2.28
C VAL A 470 -28.97 18.46 3.63
N GLY A 471 -30.11 19.11 3.85
CA GLY A 471 -30.90 19.02 5.06
C GLY A 471 -30.27 19.77 6.25
N PRO A 472 -30.85 19.65 7.46
CA PRO A 472 -30.30 20.30 8.65
C PRO A 472 -28.84 19.85 8.92
N PRO A 473 -28.02 20.69 9.57
CA PRO A 473 -26.58 20.44 9.76
C PRO A 473 -26.26 19.18 10.57
N THR A 474 -27.23 18.63 11.31
CA THR A 474 -27.13 17.37 12.05
C THR A 474 -27.64 16.16 11.26
N GLY A 475 -28.11 16.36 10.03
CA GLY A 475 -28.62 15.32 9.15
C GLY A 475 -27.50 14.42 8.58
N PRO A 476 -27.83 13.17 8.22
CA PRO A 476 -26.86 12.20 7.68
C PRO A 476 -26.23 12.67 6.36
N THR A 477 -26.99 13.37 5.51
CA THR A 477 -26.53 13.96 4.24
C THR A 477 -25.54 15.10 4.43
N ALA A 478 -25.74 15.97 5.44
CA ALA A 478 -24.83 17.05 5.78
C ALA A 478 -23.48 16.53 6.33
N LEU A 479 -23.51 15.49 7.17
CA LEU A 479 -22.29 14.84 7.68
C LEU A 479 -21.48 14.16 6.57
N LEU A 480 -22.16 13.51 5.61
CA LEU A 480 -21.49 12.94 4.43
C LEU A 480 -20.86 14.02 3.55
N ALA A 481 -21.54 15.15 3.34
CA ALA A 481 -20.99 16.28 2.61
C ALA A 481 -19.75 16.86 3.30
N GLU A 482 -19.78 17.03 4.63
CA GLU A 482 -18.62 17.48 5.42
C GLU A 482 -17.43 16.49 5.32
N GLN A 483 -17.71 15.19 5.33
CA GLN A 483 -16.68 14.16 5.13
C GLN A 483 -16.07 14.22 3.72
N VAL A 484 -16.88 14.42 2.69
CA VAL A 484 -16.42 14.58 1.30
C VAL A 484 -15.58 15.85 1.15
N GLU A 485 -15.99 16.98 1.74
CA GLU A 485 -15.21 18.21 1.75
C GLU A 485 -13.88 18.04 2.50
N ARG A 486 -13.89 17.39 3.68
CA ARG A 486 -12.65 17.05 4.40
C ARG A 486 -11.75 16.12 3.60
N ALA A 487 -12.30 15.17 2.85
CA ALA A 487 -11.54 14.28 1.99
C ALA A 487 -10.90 15.04 0.82
N ARG A 488 -11.66 15.89 0.13
CA ARG A 488 -11.15 16.76 -0.95
C ARG A 488 -10.10 17.73 -0.46
N GLU A 489 -10.30 18.32 0.71
CA GLU A 489 -9.33 19.23 1.33
C GLU A 489 -8.04 18.48 1.73
N LYS A 490 -8.16 17.26 2.24
CA LYS A 490 -7.01 16.39 2.50
C LYS A 490 -6.27 16.03 1.21
N GLU A 491 -6.99 15.73 0.14
CA GLU A 491 -6.44 15.45 -1.19
C GLU A 491 -5.71 16.66 -1.77
N ARG A 492 -6.28 17.87 -1.70
CA ARG A 492 -5.62 19.12 -2.10
C ARG A 492 -4.30 19.33 -1.35
N ARG A 493 -4.29 19.10 -0.04
CA ARG A 493 -3.07 19.21 0.78
C ARG A 493 -2.05 18.12 0.45
N GLN A 494 -2.48 16.91 0.15
CA GLN A 494 -1.60 15.83 -0.27
C GLN A 494 -1.01 16.10 -1.66
N ALA A 495 -1.81 16.59 -2.61
CA ALA A 495 -1.37 17.00 -3.94
C ALA A 495 -0.37 18.17 -3.87
N ALA A 496 -0.59 19.14 -2.99
CA ALA A 496 0.36 20.23 -2.77
C ALA A 496 1.68 19.74 -2.17
N ARG A 497 1.65 18.77 -1.25
CA ARG A 497 2.85 18.18 -0.65
C ARG A 497 3.61 17.29 -1.64
N SER A 498 2.89 16.48 -2.42
CA SER A 498 3.49 15.63 -3.45
C SER A 498 4.07 16.46 -4.59
N GLY A 499 3.40 17.57 -4.98
CA GLY A 499 3.93 18.55 -5.93
C GLY A 499 5.26 19.14 -5.46
N LYS A 500 5.32 19.66 -4.22
CA LYS A 500 6.57 20.19 -3.64
C LYS A 500 7.69 19.14 -3.57
N LEU A 501 7.37 17.90 -3.22
CA LEU A 501 8.35 16.81 -3.18
C LEU A 501 8.85 16.47 -4.60
N ALA A 502 7.95 16.43 -5.59
CA ALA A 502 8.29 16.17 -6.98
C ALA A 502 9.17 17.28 -7.58
N GLU A 503 8.88 18.55 -7.25
CA GLU A 503 9.74 19.69 -7.64
C GLU A 503 11.15 19.55 -7.06
N GLN A 504 11.29 19.21 -5.77
CA GLN A 504 12.60 18.98 -5.14
C GLN A 504 13.36 17.81 -5.76
N VAL A 505 12.67 16.72 -6.09
CA VAL A 505 13.27 15.57 -6.77
C VAL A 505 13.72 15.96 -8.17
N ALA A 506 12.89 16.66 -8.94
CA ALA A 506 13.25 17.13 -10.29
C ALA A 506 14.44 18.10 -10.26
N GLU A 507 14.52 19.00 -9.28
CA GLU A 507 15.68 19.87 -9.08
C GLU A 507 16.95 19.09 -8.72
N HIS A 508 16.83 18.06 -7.87
CA HIS A 508 17.94 17.19 -7.51
C HIS A 508 18.42 16.37 -8.71
N GLU A 509 17.50 15.76 -9.46
CA GLU A 509 17.78 15.04 -10.69
C GLU A 509 18.42 15.95 -11.75
N ALA A 510 17.93 17.17 -11.92
CA ALA A 510 18.53 18.16 -12.81
C ALA A 510 19.95 18.57 -12.36
N ARG A 511 20.21 18.62 -11.05
CA ARG A 511 21.56 18.86 -10.50
C ARG A 511 22.48 17.67 -10.77
N VAL A 512 22.03 16.44 -10.52
CA VAL A 512 22.78 15.21 -10.80
C VAL A 512 23.06 15.08 -12.30
N ALA A 513 22.08 15.35 -13.16
CA ALA A 513 22.22 15.33 -14.61
C ALA A 513 23.27 16.34 -15.11
N ARG A 514 23.31 17.56 -14.54
CA ARG A 514 24.36 18.55 -14.84
C ARG A 514 25.75 18.06 -14.43
N VAL A 515 25.88 17.41 -13.27
CA VAL A 515 27.16 16.85 -12.81
C VAL A 515 27.61 15.69 -13.71
N LEU A 516 26.70 14.78 -14.06
CA LEU A 516 26.97 13.65 -14.95
C LEU A 516 27.34 14.13 -16.36
N SER A 517 26.64 15.14 -16.90
CA SER A 517 26.97 15.78 -18.18
C SER A 517 28.37 16.42 -18.14
N ARG A 518 28.71 17.13 -17.06
CA ARG A 518 30.06 17.70 -16.87
C ARG A 518 31.15 16.62 -16.74
N ALA A 519 30.82 15.46 -16.16
CA ALA A 519 31.74 14.34 -16.03
C ALA A 519 31.93 13.59 -17.36
N ALA A 520 30.86 13.44 -18.15
CA ALA A 520 30.86 12.81 -19.46
C ALA A 520 31.44 13.71 -20.57
N ALA A 521 31.46 15.03 -20.37
CA ALA A 521 32.08 15.96 -21.30
C ALA A 521 33.57 15.61 -21.49
N PRO A 522 34.03 15.45 -22.75
CA PRO A 522 35.42 15.08 -23.02
C PRO A 522 36.36 16.12 -22.43
N ARG A 523 37.25 15.68 -21.54
CA ARG A 523 38.27 16.54 -20.94
C ARG A 523 39.30 16.90 -21.99
N LEU A 524 39.15 18.08 -22.59
CA LEU A 524 40.17 18.68 -23.44
C LEU A 524 41.41 18.97 -22.58
N GLN A 525 42.39 18.08 -22.62
CA GLN A 525 43.71 18.37 -22.06
C GLN A 525 44.32 19.49 -22.90
N ARG A 526 44.53 20.66 -22.28
CA ARG A 526 45.33 21.72 -22.90
C ARG A 526 46.74 21.16 -23.09
N GLY A 527 47.08 20.84 -24.34
CA GLY A 527 48.42 20.37 -24.68
C GLY A 527 49.44 21.48 -24.45
N GLY A 528 50.54 21.13 -23.78
CA GLY A 528 51.65 22.03 -23.48
C GLY A 528 51.63 22.58 -22.06
N LYS A 529 52.82 22.91 -21.54
CA LYS A 529 52.93 23.70 -20.30
C LYS A 529 52.13 24.99 -20.51
N PRO A 530 51.24 25.39 -19.59
CA PRO A 530 50.61 26.70 -19.65
C PRO A 530 51.72 27.70 -19.87
N ALA A 531 51.62 28.52 -20.93
CA ALA A 531 52.57 29.61 -21.12
C ALA A 531 52.54 30.41 -19.82
N MET A 532 53.62 30.35 -19.06
CA MET A 532 53.74 31.12 -17.83
C MET A 532 53.49 32.56 -18.26
N THR A 533 52.48 33.21 -17.69
CA THR A 533 52.26 34.62 -17.93
C THR A 533 53.54 35.30 -17.47
N ARG A 534 54.43 35.59 -18.42
CA ARG A 534 55.53 36.53 -18.24
C ARG A 534 54.90 37.72 -17.52
N SER A 535 55.44 38.06 -16.36
CA SER A 535 54.97 39.20 -15.58
C SER A 535 55.09 40.42 -16.47
N VAL A 536 54.01 40.74 -17.19
CA VAL A 536 53.87 42.02 -17.85
C VAL A 536 53.77 42.98 -16.68
N LEU A 537 54.83 43.77 -16.50
CA LEU A 537 54.77 44.97 -15.69
C LEU A 537 53.53 45.72 -16.18
N HIS A 538 52.50 45.75 -15.35
CA HIS A 538 51.33 46.57 -15.61
C HIS A 538 51.85 48.01 -15.64
N LYS A 539 52.11 48.53 -16.84
CA LYS A 539 51.97 49.96 -17.06
C LYS A 539 50.50 50.23 -16.80
N ALA A 540 50.24 50.93 -15.71
CA ALA A 540 48.94 51.47 -15.40
C ALA A 540 48.58 52.48 -16.49
N GLU A 541 47.99 52.00 -17.59
CA GLU A 541 47.17 52.82 -18.45
C GLU A 541 45.76 52.73 -17.89
N VAL A 542 45.39 53.85 -17.27
CA VAL A 542 44.04 54.21 -16.86
C VAL A 542 43.21 54.26 -18.13
N GLU A 543 42.21 53.39 -18.29
CA GLU A 543 41.02 53.69 -19.10
C GLU A 543 39.89 52.65 -18.89
N GLY A 544 38.71 53.17 -18.53
CA GLY A 544 37.42 52.53 -18.82
C GLY A 544 36.82 51.61 -17.76
N VAL A 545 36.26 52.19 -16.70
CA VAL A 545 35.24 51.54 -15.86
C VAL A 545 34.09 51.09 -16.77
N ARG A 546 33.87 49.78 -16.88
CA ARG A 546 32.60 49.22 -17.36
C ARG A 546 31.94 48.52 -16.18
N GLU A 547 30.79 49.06 -15.83
CA GLU A 547 29.95 48.78 -14.68
C GLU A 547 29.78 47.26 -14.45
N ARG A 548 30.14 46.84 -13.25
CA ARG A 548 29.72 45.57 -12.64
C ARG A 548 29.14 45.94 -11.28
N GLY A 549 27.98 46.58 -11.32
CA GLY A 549 27.24 47.04 -10.15
C GLY A 549 25.77 46.74 -10.38
N THR A 550 25.35 45.52 -10.05
CA THR A 550 23.94 45.13 -9.88
C THR A 550 23.83 43.98 -8.87
N ASP A 551 24.75 43.03 -8.90
CA ASP A 551 24.59 41.79 -8.13
C ASP A 551 24.73 42.01 -6.60
N GLY A 552 25.58 42.95 -6.19
CA GLY A 552 25.77 43.27 -4.76
C GLY A 552 24.70 44.17 -4.16
N GLU A 553 24.03 44.98 -4.97
CA GLU A 553 22.94 45.86 -4.50
C GLU A 553 21.65 45.08 -4.30
N GLU A 554 21.38 44.08 -5.16
CA GLU A 554 20.25 43.16 -4.99
C GLU A 554 20.43 42.25 -3.77
N GLU A 555 21.64 41.73 -3.53
CA GLU A 555 21.93 40.92 -2.34
C GLU A 555 21.85 41.77 -1.04
N LEU A 556 22.29 43.03 -1.08
CA LEU A 556 22.17 43.94 0.06
C LEU A 556 20.71 44.36 0.30
N ALA A 557 19.93 44.59 -0.75
CA ALA A 557 18.50 44.91 -0.65
C ALA A 557 17.67 43.74 -0.10
N ALA A 558 17.97 42.51 -0.54
CA ALA A 558 17.34 41.30 0.00
C ALA A 558 17.73 41.04 1.47
N PHE A 559 18.97 41.35 1.84
CA PHE A 559 19.40 41.24 3.23
C PHE A 559 18.74 42.32 4.12
N LEU A 560 18.64 43.56 3.65
CA LEU A 560 18.00 44.64 4.39
C LEU A 560 16.48 44.44 4.50
N SER A 561 15.81 43.87 3.50
CA SER A 561 14.37 43.55 3.62
C SER A 561 14.11 42.48 4.68
N ILE A 562 14.98 41.47 4.79
CA ILE A 562 14.87 40.43 5.84
C ILE A 562 15.12 41.01 7.23
N VAL A 563 16.01 42.01 7.35
CA VAL A 563 16.29 42.69 8.61
C VAL A 563 15.14 43.63 9.02
N ASP A 564 14.52 44.33 8.07
CA ASP A 564 13.34 45.17 8.34
C ASP A 564 12.11 44.33 8.71
N GLU A 565 11.88 43.18 8.05
CA GLU A 565 10.79 42.25 8.40
C GLU A 565 10.98 41.66 9.82
N ALA A 566 12.23 41.44 10.23
CA ALA A 566 12.56 40.96 11.57
C ALA A 566 12.49 42.06 12.66
N LEU A 567 12.54 43.34 12.28
CA LEU A 567 12.39 44.47 13.20
C LEU A 567 10.92 44.88 13.39
N ASP A 568 10.07 44.70 12.38
CA ASP A 568 8.62 44.93 12.45
C ASP A 568 7.89 43.85 13.28
N ASP A 569 8.41 42.61 13.36
CA ASP A 569 7.89 41.55 14.24
C ASP A 569 8.30 41.71 15.73
N SER A 570 9.13 42.73 16.05
CA SER A 570 9.65 43.00 17.40
C SER A 570 9.19 44.35 18.00
N ALA A 571 8.27 45.06 17.35
CA ALA A 571 7.60 46.26 17.87
C ALA A 571 6.10 46.02 17.99
#